data_AF-A0AAU0TR60-F1
#
_entry.id   AF-A0AAU0TR60-F1
#
_cell.length_a   1.000
_cell.length_b   1.000
_cell.length_c   1.000
_cell.angle_alpha   90.00
_cell.angle_beta   90.00
_cell.angle_gamma   90.00
#
_symmetry.space_group_name_H-M   'P 1'
#
loop_
_entity.id
_entity.type
_entity.pdbx_description
1 polymer ?
#
loop_
_entity_poly.entity_id
_entity_poly.type
_entity_poly.pdbx_seq_one_letter_code
_entity_poly.pdbx_strand_id
1 'polypeptide(L)'
;MLLSLLLVALLKMPRVKGWLGEQWVKVWAHYYLDRQVYLRLHNVTLDTLDGTTQIDHVFLSPFGIFVLETKNMRGWIFGTENQAQWTQQLYKKRFKFQNPTRQNYKHVKALEAVLGIGPESLHSVIAFVGASTFKTEMPANVTRGIGFLRYIKSFQQAVFSEAQVIAMLHVLQADRRLPTLATEREHVQRLKQRSDPSASRQCPRCGSALEVRTFKSGAKIGQQYWRCSTFPTCRTVQPVS
;
A
#
# COMPACT_ATOMS: atom_id res chain seq x y z
N MET A 1 -23.38 15.63 -25.30
CA MET A 1 -23.97 15.52 -23.93
C MET A 1 -24.00 14.10 -23.37
N LEU A 2 -24.48 13.08 -24.10
CA LEU A 2 -24.46 11.68 -23.64
C LEU A 2 -23.04 11.11 -23.46
N LEU A 3 -22.12 11.38 -24.39
CA LEU A 3 -20.72 10.96 -24.30
C LEU A 3 -20.00 11.59 -23.09
N SER A 4 -20.29 12.87 -22.81
CA SER A 4 -19.74 13.61 -21.66
C SER A 4 -20.34 13.12 -20.34
N LEU A 5 -21.62 12.72 -20.30
CA LEU A 5 -22.23 12.11 -19.11
C LEU A 5 -21.67 10.71 -18.85
N LEU A 6 -21.42 9.93 -19.91
CA LEU A 6 -20.79 8.60 -19.83
C LEU A 6 -19.34 8.72 -19.33
N LEU A 7 -18.59 9.69 -19.85
CA LEU A 7 -17.22 10.01 -19.41
C LEU A 7 -17.20 10.44 -17.94
N VAL A 8 -18.14 11.30 -17.51
CA VAL A 8 -18.29 11.71 -16.10
C VAL A 8 -18.66 10.53 -15.19
N ALA A 9 -19.47 9.58 -15.67
CA ALA A 9 -19.81 8.36 -14.93
C ALA A 9 -18.61 7.41 -14.80
N LEU A 10 -17.82 7.23 -15.86
CA LEU A 10 -16.59 6.44 -15.87
C LEU A 10 -15.54 7.03 -14.90
N LEU A 11 -15.37 8.36 -14.87
CA LEU A 11 -14.48 9.07 -13.94
C LEU A 11 -14.88 8.91 -12.45
N LYS A 12 -16.14 8.56 -12.17
CA LYS A 12 -16.64 8.31 -10.81
C LYS A 12 -16.43 6.88 -10.32
N MET A 13 -15.99 5.95 -11.18
CA MET A 13 -15.73 4.57 -10.77
C MET A 13 -14.53 4.53 -9.80
N PRO A 14 -14.60 3.77 -8.69
CA PRO A 14 -13.51 3.69 -7.71
C PRO A 14 -12.15 3.30 -8.30
N ARG A 15 -12.16 2.39 -9.29
CA ARG A 15 -10.95 1.95 -10.02
C ARG A 15 -10.33 3.06 -10.87
N VAL A 16 -11.16 3.77 -11.64
CA VAL A 16 -10.71 4.89 -12.48
C VAL A 16 -10.18 6.03 -11.61
N LYS A 17 -10.83 6.27 -10.47
CA LYS A 17 -10.38 7.27 -9.49
C LYS A 17 -9.03 6.89 -8.87
N GLY A 18 -8.83 5.61 -8.51
CA GLY A 18 -7.53 5.11 -8.06
C GLY A 18 -6.44 5.34 -9.10
N TRP A 19 -6.68 4.85 -10.32
CA TRP A 19 -5.77 4.98 -11.46
C TRP A 19 -5.38 6.44 -11.76
N LEU A 20 -6.34 7.37 -11.77
CA LEU A 20 -6.04 8.79 -11.97
C LEU A 20 -5.06 9.31 -10.90
N GLY A 21 -5.25 8.92 -9.64
CA GLY A 21 -4.34 9.32 -8.57
C GLY A 21 -2.92 8.83 -8.83
N GLU A 22 -2.76 7.56 -9.19
CA GLU A 22 -1.46 6.98 -9.53
C GLU A 22 -0.80 7.68 -10.73
N GLN A 23 -1.57 8.01 -11.78
CA GLN A 23 -1.04 8.73 -12.94
C GLN A 23 -0.59 10.14 -12.57
N TRP A 24 -1.31 10.83 -11.68
CA TRP A 24 -0.88 12.12 -11.14
C TRP A 24 0.49 12.00 -10.47
N VAL A 25 0.70 11.01 -9.60
CA VAL A 25 2.01 10.78 -8.97
C VAL A 25 3.10 10.53 -10.01
N LYS A 26 2.86 9.68 -11.02
CA LYS A 26 3.83 9.38 -12.10
C LYS A 26 4.26 10.66 -12.83
N VAL A 27 3.30 11.49 -13.20
CA VAL A 27 3.56 12.75 -13.93
C VAL A 27 4.39 13.70 -13.08
N TRP A 28 3.97 13.98 -11.85
CA TRP A 28 4.72 14.92 -10.99
C TRP A 28 6.09 14.39 -10.60
N ALA A 29 6.21 13.09 -10.30
CA ALA A 29 7.51 12.48 -10.05
C ALA A 29 8.43 12.53 -11.26
N HIS A 30 7.91 12.36 -12.48
CA HIS A 30 8.69 12.46 -13.72
C HIS A 30 9.33 13.84 -13.88
N TYR A 31 8.58 14.91 -13.61
CA TYR A 31 9.07 16.28 -13.79
C TYR A 31 9.97 16.77 -12.66
N TYR A 32 9.76 16.30 -11.42
CA TYR A 32 10.41 16.88 -10.25
C TYR A 32 11.46 15.98 -9.59
N LEU A 33 11.49 14.67 -9.86
CA LEU A 33 12.58 13.80 -9.42
C LEU A 33 13.50 13.51 -10.60
N ASP A 34 14.79 13.83 -10.42
CA ASP A 34 15.83 13.53 -11.40
C ASP A 34 15.80 12.04 -11.74
N ARG A 35 15.75 11.74 -13.05
CA ARG A 35 15.55 10.40 -13.58
C ARG A 35 16.80 9.54 -13.50
N GLN A 36 17.97 10.16 -13.36
CA GLN A 36 19.25 9.47 -13.19
C GLN A 36 19.46 9.13 -11.70
N VAL A 37 18.97 9.98 -10.80
CA VAL A 37 19.12 9.79 -9.35
C VAL A 37 18.02 8.91 -8.75
N TYR A 38 16.77 9.08 -9.19
CA TYR A 38 15.61 8.35 -8.68
C TYR A 38 15.08 7.41 -9.76
N LEU A 39 15.54 6.16 -9.73
CA LEU A 39 15.00 5.09 -10.56
C LEU A 39 13.59 4.72 -10.09
N ARG A 40 12.71 4.35 -11.02
CA ARG A 40 11.26 4.26 -10.75
C ARG A 40 10.69 2.94 -11.21
N LEU A 41 9.95 2.30 -10.32
CA LEU A 41 9.04 1.20 -10.64
C LEU A 41 7.62 1.58 -10.23
N HIS A 42 6.66 1.17 -11.04
CA HIS A 42 5.24 1.41 -10.80
C HIS A 42 4.46 0.10 -10.89
N ASN A 43 3.41 0.01 -10.09
CA ASN A 43 2.50 -1.14 -10.01
C ASN A 43 3.31 -2.43 -9.80
N VAL A 44 4.13 -2.43 -8.75
CA VAL A 44 5.01 -3.54 -8.40
C VAL A 44 4.21 -4.54 -7.58
N THR A 45 3.94 -5.70 -8.16
CA THR A 45 3.25 -6.78 -7.45
C THR A 45 4.28 -7.82 -7.03
N LEU A 46 4.46 -7.98 -5.72
CA LEU A 46 5.39 -8.92 -5.11
C LEU A 46 4.61 -10.07 -4.47
N ASP A 47 5.22 -11.25 -4.50
CA ASP A 47 4.76 -12.38 -3.72
C ASP A 47 5.11 -12.19 -2.24
N THR A 48 4.21 -12.66 -1.39
CA THR A 48 4.32 -12.60 0.07
C THR A 48 3.92 -13.95 0.60
N LEU A 49 4.35 -14.30 1.82
CA LEU A 49 3.99 -15.58 2.44
C LEU A 49 2.48 -15.85 2.36
N ASP A 50 1.65 -14.83 2.55
CA ASP A 50 0.20 -14.98 2.64
C ASP A 50 -0.57 -14.65 1.35
N GLY A 51 0.11 -14.43 0.21
CA GLY A 51 -0.47 -14.11 -1.10
C GLY A 51 0.37 -13.08 -1.85
N THR A 52 -0.21 -11.95 -2.27
CA THR A 52 0.53 -10.86 -2.94
C THR A 52 0.34 -9.53 -2.25
N THR A 53 1.26 -8.62 -2.52
CA THR A 53 1.14 -7.20 -2.26
C THR A 53 1.38 -6.40 -3.53
N GLN A 54 0.58 -5.36 -3.76
CA GLN A 54 0.82 -4.42 -4.85
C GLN A 54 1.27 -3.08 -4.26
N ILE A 55 2.33 -2.53 -4.83
CA ILE A 55 2.93 -1.24 -4.44
C ILE A 55 2.75 -0.29 -5.61
N ASP A 56 2.12 0.86 -5.37
CA ASP A 56 1.79 1.81 -6.44
C ASP A 56 3.07 2.36 -7.09
N HIS A 57 4.02 2.83 -6.26
CA HIS A 57 5.29 3.36 -6.74
C HIS A 57 6.45 3.01 -5.80
N VAL A 58 7.58 2.64 -6.40
CA VAL A 58 8.87 2.46 -5.73
C VAL A 58 9.88 3.40 -6.39
N PHE A 59 10.54 4.24 -5.59
CA PHE A 59 11.64 5.08 -6.05
C PHE A 59 12.93 4.59 -5.40
N LEU A 60 13.89 4.15 -6.20
CA LEU A 60 15.22 3.73 -5.74
C LEU A 60 16.22 4.85 -6.00
N SER A 61 17.01 5.21 -5.00
CA SER A 61 18.01 6.27 -5.11
C SER A 61 19.18 6.03 -4.17
N PRO A 62 20.30 6.76 -4.35
CA PRO A 62 21.39 6.76 -3.38
C PRO A 62 20.97 7.13 -1.96
N PHE A 63 19.88 7.90 -1.80
CA PHE A 63 19.40 8.42 -0.51
C PHE A 63 18.41 7.50 0.22
N GLY A 64 18.13 6.32 -0.34
CA GLY A 64 17.16 5.37 0.19
C GLY A 64 16.13 4.92 -0.84
N ILE A 65 15.26 4.01 -0.41
CA ILE A 65 14.18 3.45 -1.21
C ILE A 65 12.84 3.94 -0.66
N PHE A 66 12.07 4.63 -1.51
CA PHE A 66 10.80 5.23 -1.12
C PHE A 66 9.64 4.38 -1.64
N VAL A 67 8.85 3.85 -0.71
CA VAL A 67 7.69 3.00 -0.97
C VAL A 67 6.46 3.87 -0.85
N LEU A 68 5.85 4.22 -1.98
CA LEU A 68 4.78 5.20 -2.03
C LEU A 68 3.41 4.55 -2.30
N GLU A 69 2.47 4.82 -1.39
CA GLU A 69 1.05 4.47 -1.48
C GLU A 69 0.23 5.70 -1.86
N THR A 70 -0.62 5.58 -2.88
CA THR A 70 -1.44 6.68 -3.40
C THR A 70 -2.88 6.59 -2.92
N LYS A 71 -3.39 7.68 -2.33
CA LYS A 71 -4.80 7.79 -1.92
C LYS A 71 -5.49 8.95 -2.65
N ASN A 72 -6.31 8.63 -3.65
CA ASN A 72 -7.15 9.62 -4.32
C ASN A 72 -8.48 9.85 -3.56
N MET A 73 -8.40 10.57 -2.45
CA MET A 73 -9.53 10.82 -1.55
C MET A 73 -9.87 12.31 -1.45
N ARG A 74 -11.14 12.60 -1.15
CA ARG A 74 -11.67 13.97 -0.98
C ARG A 74 -12.28 14.14 0.41
N GLY A 75 -12.56 15.38 0.79
CA GLY A 75 -13.25 15.69 2.05
C GLY A 75 -12.32 15.59 3.26
N TRP A 76 -12.89 15.36 4.43
CA TRP A 76 -12.11 15.34 5.67
C TRP A 76 -11.59 13.94 5.96
N ILE A 77 -10.34 13.84 6.38
CA ILE A 77 -9.71 12.59 6.78
C ILE A 77 -9.33 12.70 8.25
N PHE A 78 -9.72 11.68 9.02
CA PHE A 78 -9.43 11.53 10.43
C PHE A 78 -8.73 10.19 10.64
N GLY A 79 -7.62 10.20 11.36
CA GLY A 79 -6.85 8.99 11.61
C GLY A 79 -5.57 9.29 12.38
N THR A 80 -5.10 8.30 13.12
CA THR A 80 -3.76 8.31 13.72
C THR A 80 -3.01 7.04 13.33
N GLU A 81 -1.68 7.06 13.47
CA GLU A 81 -0.80 5.96 13.07
C GLU A 81 -1.20 4.61 13.70
N ASN A 82 -1.60 4.63 14.97
CA ASN A 82 -1.93 3.43 15.74
C ASN A 82 -3.30 2.83 15.42
N GLN A 83 -4.17 3.56 14.71
CA GLN A 83 -5.52 3.08 14.39
C GLN A 83 -5.49 2.07 13.25
N ALA A 84 -6.30 1.02 13.37
CA ALA A 84 -6.40 0.02 12.31
C ALA A 84 -7.08 0.56 11.04
N GLN A 85 -8.06 1.43 11.23
CA GLN A 85 -8.82 2.08 10.18
C GLN A 85 -8.94 3.58 10.42
N TRP A 86 -8.91 4.33 9.33
CA TRP A 86 -9.13 5.76 9.31
C TRP A 86 -10.55 6.06 8.84
N THR A 87 -10.98 7.32 8.99
CA THR A 87 -12.32 7.77 8.64
C THR A 87 -12.25 8.88 7.62
N GLN A 88 -12.97 8.70 6.51
CA GLN A 88 -13.25 9.75 5.56
C GLN A 88 -14.64 10.31 5.84
N GLN A 89 -14.77 11.63 5.92
CA GLN A 89 -16.05 12.32 5.97
C GLN A 89 -16.27 13.09 4.66
N LEU A 90 -17.34 12.73 3.96
CA LEU A 90 -17.85 13.41 2.77
C LEU A 90 -19.21 14.01 3.12
N TYR A 91 -19.23 15.33 3.33
CA TYR A 91 -20.43 16.04 3.81
C TYR A 91 -20.95 15.40 5.11
N LYS A 92 -22.19 14.90 5.11
CA LYS A 92 -22.84 14.24 6.26
C LYS A 92 -22.50 12.75 6.38
N LYS A 93 -21.84 12.14 5.38
CA LYS A 93 -21.55 10.70 5.35
C LYS A 93 -20.12 10.41 5.83
N ARG A 94 -19.97 9.34 6.61
CA ARG A 94 -18.68 8.86 7.11
C ARG A 94 -18.41 7.45 6.59
N PHE A 95 -17.18 7.21 6.15
CA PHE A 95 -16.71 5.94 5.61
C PHE A 95 -15.42 5.56 6.32
N LYS A 96 -15.35 4.32 6.81
CA LYS A 96 -14.10 3.76 7.33
C LYS A 96 -13.29 3.15 6.19
N PHE A 97 -11.97 3.26 6.27
CA PHE A 97 -11.06 2.63 5.32
C PHE A 97 -9.79 2.18 6.04
N GLN A 98 -9.07 1.22 5.46
CA GLN A 98 -7.83 0.72 6.03
C GLN A 98 -6.83 1.87 6.21
N ASN A 99 -6.15 1.91 7.35
CA ASN A 99 -5.09 2.89 7.57
C ASN A 99 -3.96 2.70 6.52
N PRO A 100 -3.68 3.72 5.68
CA PRO A 100 -2.70 3.62 4.61
C PRO A 100 -1.27 3.41 5.13
N THR A 101 -0.92 3.89 6.32
CA THR A 101 0.43 3.68 6.88
C THR A 101 0.66 2.21 7.20
N ARG A 102 -0.37 1.53 7.73
CA ARG A 102 -0.32 0.09 8.03
C ARG A 102 -0.35 -0.76 6.76
N GLN A 103 -1.06 -0.31 5.72
CA GLN A 103 -1.02 -0.95 4.41
C GLN A 103 0.39 -0.85 3.82
N ASN A 104 0.97 0.35 3.79
CA ASN A 104 2.30 0.59 3.24
C ASN A 104 3.42 -0.07 4.06
N TYR A 105 3.23 -0.29 5.36
CA TYR A 105 4.15 -1.10 6.16
C TYR A 105 4.30 -2.53 5.60
N LYS A 106 3.22 -3.15 5.11
CA LYS A 106 3.32 -4.47 4.45
C LYS A 106 4.11 -4.39 3.14
N HIS A 107 3.96 -3.30 2.39
CA HIS A 107 4.71 -3.04 1.16
C HIS A 107 6.21 -2.91 1.44
N VAL A 108 6.56 -2.12 2.47
CA VAL A 108 7.92 -1.97 2.96
C VAL A 108 8.50 -3.32 3.38
N LYS A 109 7.77 -4.12 4.17
CA LYS A 109 8.26 -5.44 4.61
C LYS A 109 8.43 -6.43 3.46
N ALA A 110 7.60 -6.37 2.42
CA ALA A 110 7.78 -7.19 1.23
C ALA A 110 9.05 -6.78 0.47
N LEU A 111 9.29 -5.48 0.27
CA LEU A 111 10.51 -4.99 -0.36
C LEU A 111 11.77 -5.31 0.46
N GLU A 112 11.71 -5.17 1.78
CA GLU A 112 12.79 -5.56 2.69
C GLU A 112 13.17 -7.02 2.50
N ALA A 113 12.18 -7.92 2.43
CA ALA A 113 12.41 -9.35 2.22
C ALA A 113 13.02 -9.66 0.85
N VAL A 114 12.57 -8.98 -0.21
CA VAL A 114 13.06 -9.20 -1.58
C VAL A 114 14.48 -8.64 -1.77
N LEU A 115 14.76 -7.48 -1.19
CA LEU A 115 16.04 -6.78 -1.38
C LEU A 115 17.12 -7.19 -0.37
N GLY A 116 16.73 -7.76 0.78
CA GLY A 116 17.66 -8.13 1.84
C GLY A 116 18.37 -6.93 2.49
N ILE A 117 17.73 -5.75 2.51
CA ILE A 117 18.27 -4.52 3.09
C ILE A 117 17.64 -4.21 4.45
N GLY A 118 18.32 -3.37 5.24
CA GLY A 118 17.82 -2.94 6.54
C GLY A 118 16.65 -1.93 6.45
N PRO A 119 15.78 -1.88 7.48
CA PRO A 119 14.59 -1.01 7.49
C PRO A 119 14.92 0.48 7.53
N GLU A 120 16.13 0.86 7.95
CA GLU A 120 16.60 2.25 8.00
C GLU A 120 16.72 2.90 6.62
N SER A 121 16.93 2.09 5.58
CA SER A 121 17.07 2.56 4.20
C SER A 121 15.76 2.52 3.40
N LEU A 122 14.66 2.10 4.04
CA LEU A 122 13.32 1.99 3.46
C LEU A 122 12.39 3.05 4.06
N HIS A 123 11.83 3.89 3.20
CA HIS A 123 11.01 5.02 3.61
C HIS A 123 9.58 4.87 3.10
N SER A 124 8.64 4.66 4.03
CA SER A 124 7.20 4.67 3.75
C SER A 124 6.75 6.08 3.40
N VAL A 125 6.01 6.25 2.29
CA VAL A 125 5.43 7.53 1.85
C VAL A 125 3.96 7.34 1.52
N ILE A 126 3.08 8.18 2.07
CA ILE A 126 1.66 8.18 1.73
C ILE A 126 1.31 9.48 1.02
N ALA A 127 0.76 9.39 -0.20
CA ALA A 127 0.40 10.54 -1.01
C ALA A 127 -1.12 10.68 -1.16
N PHE A 128 -1.74 11.62 -0.45
CA PHE A 128 -3.13 12.01 -0.67
C PHE A 128 -3.22 13.03 -1.81
N VAL A 129 -3.47 12.55 -3.02
CA VAL A 129 -3.50 13.38 -4.24
C VAL A 129 -4.87 14.00 -4.56
N GLY A 130 -5.93 13.55 -3.88
CA GLY A 130 -7.25 14.16 -4.02
C GLY A 130 -7.45 15.37 -3.11
N ALA A 131 -8.53 16.14 -3.35
CA ALA A 131 -8.91 17.33 -2.57
C ALA A 131 -9.40 16.98 -1.15
N SER A 132 -8.49 16.48 -0.32
CA SER A 132 -8.72 16.10 1.07
C SER A 132 -8.07 17.07 2.04
N THR A 133 -8.64 17.15 3.25
CA THR A 133 -8.11 17.92 4.36
C THR A 133 -7.97 17.01 5.56
N PHE A 134 -6.77 16.96 6.13
CA PHE A 134 -6.52 16.25 7.37
C PHE A 134 -7.12 17.03 8.54
N LYS A 135 -7.89 16.34 9.38
CA LYS A 135 -8.53 16.90 10.59
C LYS A 135 -7.93 16.35 11.89
N THR A 136 -6.89 15.54 11.75
CA THR A 136 -6.00 15.08 12.82
C THR A 136 -4.56 15.32 12.38
N GLU A 137 -3.65 15.38 13.34
CA GLU A 137 -2.22 15.47 13.07
C GLU A 137 -1.77 14.25 12.26
N MET A 138 -0.91 14.50 11.27
CA MET A 138 -0.39 13.47 10.38
C MET A 138 1.12 13.39 10.51
N PRO A 139 1.69 12.18 10.55
CA PRO A 139 3.14 12.00 10.44
C PRO A 139 3.71 12.68 9.19
N ALA A 140 4.98 13.07 9.23
CA ALA A 140 5.63 13.81 8.14
C ALA A 140 5.59 13.08 6.78
N ASN A 141 5.55 11.75 6.80
CA ASN A 141 5.48 10.93 5.61
C ASN A 141 4.07 10.75 5.03
N VAL A 142 3.04 11.32 5.67
CA VAL A 142 1.66 11.36 5.17
C VAL A 142 1.39 12.75 4.59
N THR A 143 1.39 12.82 3.27
CA THR A 143 1.46 14.09 2.53
C THR A 143 0.18 14.36 1.74
N ARG A 144 -0.02 15.62 1.33
CA ARG A 144 -1.11 16.05 0.43
C ARG A 144 -0.56 16.62 -0.87
N GLY A 145 -1.29 16.43 -1.97
CA GLY A 145 -0.91 16.92 -3.29
C GLY A 145 0.49 16.45 -3.68
N ILE A 146 1.36 17.39 -4.02
CA ILE A 146 2.76 17.13 -4.37
C ILE A 146 3.72 17.06 -3.17
N GLY A 147 3.21 17.09 -1.93
CA GLY A 147 4.03 17.11 -0.71
C GLY A 147 4.96 15.90 -0.57
N PHE A 148 4.63 14.76 -1.18
CA PHE A 148 5.47 13.58 -1.22
C PHE A 148 6.85 13.86 -1.85
N LEU A 149 6.92 14.76 -2.84
CA LEU A 149 8.19 15.15 -3.47
C LEU A 149 9.12 15.83 -2.47
N ARG A 150 8.56 16.72 -1.64
CA ARG A 150 9.33 17.42 -0.61
C ARG A 150 9.85 16.44 0.44
N TYR A 151 9.01 15.47 0.82
CA TYR A 151 9.40 14.42 1.75
C TYR A 151 10.51 13.53 1.17
N ILE A 152 10.39 13.06 -0.07
CA ILE A 152 11.45 12.27 -0.73
C ILE A 152 12.76 13.06 -0.81
N LYS A 153 12.70 14.34 -1.18
CA LYS A 153 13.87 15.21 -1.33
C LYS A 153 14.49 15.68 0.00
N SER A 154 13.84 15.46 1.14
CA SER A 154 14.45 15.81 2.44
C SER A 154 15.56 14.84 2.85
N PHE A 155 15.67 13.69 2.18
CA PHE A 155 16.74 12.71 2.38
C PHE A 155 17.91 13.08 1.47
N GLN A 156 19.06 13.41 2.07
CA GLN A 156 20.25 13.89 1.36
C GLN A 156 21.49 13.05 1.67
N GLN A 157 21.47 12.24 2.74
CA GLN A 157 22.57 11.35 3.08
C GLN A 157 22.55 10.14 2.15
N ALA A 158 23.62 9.96 1.38
CA ALA A 158 23.78 8.76 0.56
C ALA A 158 24.01 7.54 1.45
N VAL A 159 23.18 6.53 1.28
CA VAL A 159 23.25 5.22 1.94
C VAL A 159 23.51 4.08 0.95
N PHE A 160 23.37 4.35 -0.35
CA PHE A 160 23.68 3.42 -1.43
C PHE A 160 24.58 4.07 -2.50
N SER A 161 25.45 3.27 -3.12
CA SER A 161 26.10 3.63 -4.37
C SER A 161 25.15 3.47 -5.55
N GLU A 162 25.44 4.12 -6.68
CA GLU A 162 24.67 3.97 -7.91
C GLU A 162 24.60 2.50 -8.37
N ALA A 163 25.70 1.76 -8.25
CA ALA A 163 25.76 0.33 -8.57
C ALA A 163 24.80 -0.50 -7.69
N GLN A 164 24.72 -0.19 -6.39
CA GLN A 164 23.76 -0.85 -5.50
C GLN A 164 22.32 -0.54 -5.89
N VAL A 165 22.02 0.72 -6.24
CA VAL A 165 20.68 1.14 -6.70
C VAL A 165 20.26 0.39 -7.97
N ILE A 166 21.16 0.27 -8.94
CA ILE A 166 20.91 -0.49 -10.19
C ILE A 166 20.74 -1.98 -9.91
N ALA A 167 21.57 -2.57 -9.04
CA ALA A 167 21.44 -3.98 -8.67
C ALA A 167 20.06 -4.26 -8.02
N MET A 168 19.62 -3.39 -7.11
CA MET A 168 18.29 -3.51 -6.48
C MET A 168 17.15 -3.35 -7.50
N LEU A 169 17.29 -2.46 -8.48
CA LEU A 169 16.33 -2.34 -9.58
C LEU A 169 16.18 -3.67 -10.34
N HIS A 170 17.29 -4.31 -10.68
CA HIS A 170 17.29 -5.59 -11.39
C HIS A 170 16.66 -6.71 -10.56
N VAL A 171 16.97 -6.79 -9.26
CA VAL A 171 16.34 -7.75 -8.34
C VAL A 171 14.82 -7.56 -8.33
N LEU A 172 14.34 -6.32 -8.18
CA LEU A 172 12.90 -6.05 -8.18
C LEU A 172 12.22 -6.33 -9.52
N GLN A 173 12.92 -6.10 -10.64
CA GLN A 173 12.39 -6.41 -11.97
C GLN A 173 12.29 -7.91 -12.21
N ALA A 174 13.22 -8.70 -11.67
CA ALA A 174 13.21 -10.15 -11.76
C ALA A 174 12.15 -10.79 -10.84
N ASP A 175 11.97 -10.26 -9.63
CA ASP A 175 11.06 -10.84 -8.62
C ASP A 175 9.60 -10.40 -8.81
N ARG A 176 9.34 -9.19 -9.35
CA ARG A 176 7.97 -8.71 -9.55
C ARG A 176 7.19 -9.59 -10.51
N ARG A 177 5.90 -9.79 -10.20
CA ARG A 177 4.96 -10.31 -11.19
C ARG A 177 4.82 -9.32 -12.35
N LEU A 178 4.56 -9.87 -13.55
CA LEU A 178 4.33 -9.07 -14.76
C LEU A 178 3.15 -8.10 -14.53
N PRO A 179 3.29 -6.81 -14.90
CA PRO A 179 2.24 -5.82 -14.73
C PRO A 179 1.12 -5.98 -15.76
N THR A 180 0.36 -7.07 -15.65
CA THR A 180 -0.75 -7.40 -16.54
C THR A 180 -2.10 -7.23 -15.83
N LEU A 181 -3.17 -7.07 -16.61
CA LEU A 181 -4.54 -7.08 -16.08
C LEU A 181 -4.89 -8.40 -15.38
N ALA A 182 -4.27 -9.52 -15.78
CA ALA A 182 -4.46 -10.81 -15.13
C ALA A 182 -3.91 -10.80 -13.70
N THR A 183 -2.67 -10.30 -13.54
CA THR A 183 -2.03 -10.13 -12.23
C THR A 183 -2.81 -9.19 -11.32
N GLU A 184 -3.32 -8.07 -11.86
CA GLU A 184 -4.18 -7.14 -11.10
C GLU A 184 -5.49 -7.81 -10.65
N ARG A 185 -6.16 -8.55 -11.55
CA ARG A 185 -7.41 -9.27 -11.24
C ARG A 185 -7.19 -10.32 -10.15
N GLU A 186 -6.13 -11.12 -10.26
CA GLU A 186 -5.77 -12.13 -9.28
C GLU A 186 -5.49 -11.48 -7.91
N HIS A 187 -4.72 -10.39 -7.90
CA HIS A 187 -4.44 -9.64 -6.68
C HIS A 187 -5.73 -9.14 -6.00
N VAL A 188 -6.63 -8.51 -6.76
CA VAL A 188 -7.92 -8.01 -6.25
C VAL A 188 -8.81 -9.17 -5.76
N GLN A 189 -8.83 -10.30 -6.45
CA GLN A 189 -9.60 -11.48 -6.03
C GLN A 189 -9.09 -12.04 -4.69
N ARG A 190 -7.77 -12.14 -4.52
CA ARG A 190 -7.16 -12.55 -3.25
C ARG A 190 -7.48 -11.57 -2.12
N LEU A 191 -7.47 -10.26 -2.38
CA LEU A 191 -7.87 -9.26 -1.37
C LEU A 191 -9.33 -9.44 -0.91
N LYS A 192 -10.23 -9.73 -1.85
CA LYS A 192 -11.64 -10.02 -1.53
C LYS A 192 -11.78 -11.27 -0.67
N GLN A 193 -11.11 -12.36 -1.04
CA GLN A 193 -11.10 -13.61 -0.26
C GLN A 193 -10.53 -13.40 1.15
N ARG A 194 -9.44 -12.66 1.29
CA ARG A 194 -8.85 -12.34 2.61
C ARG A 194 -9.80 -11.60 3.52
N SER A 195 -10.65 -10.74 2.94
CA SER A 195 -11.61 -9.89 3.66
C SER A 195 -12.94 -10.58 3.94
N ASP A 196 -13.19 -11.74 3.33
CA ASP A 196 -14.41 -12.51 3.48
C ASP A 196 -14.23 -13.57 4.60
N PRO A 197 -14.89 -13.41 5.77
CA PRO A 197 -14.77 -14.37 6.86
C PRO A 197 -15.25 -15.78 6.52
N SER A 198 -16.03 -15.94 5.44
CA SER A 198 -16.57 -17.24 5.00
C SER A 198 -15.66 -17.96 3.99
N ALA A 199 -14.63 -17.28 3.46
CA ALA A 199 -13.76 -17.86 2.46
C ALA A 199 -12.86 -18.96 3.05
N SER A 200 -12.72 -20.08 2.34
CA SER A 200 -11.73 -21.10 2.69
C SER A 200 -10.31 -20.57 2.44
N ARG A 201 -9.42 -20.78 3.42
CA ARG A 201 -8.04 -20.29 3.33
C ARG A 201 -7.07 -21.28 3.97
N GLN A 202 -5.91 -21.44 3.34
CA GLN A 202 -4.81 -22.24 3.85
C GLN A 202 -3.79 -21.36 4.58
N CYS A 203 -3.18 -21.91 5.61
CA CYS A 203 -2.14 -21.28 6.39
C CYS A 203 -0.87 -21.18 5.56
N PRO A 204 -0.30 -19.98 5.37
CA PRO A 204 0.89 -19.79 4.54
C PRO A 204 2.15 -20.43 5.13
N ARG A 205 2.11 -20.82 6.41
CA ARG A 205 3.27 -21.40 7.10
C ARG A 205 3.28 -22.93 7.06
N CYS A 206 2.12 -23.58 7.12
CA CYS A 206 2.03 -25.04 7.27
C CYS A 206 0.97 -25.71 6.39
N GLY A 207 0.26 -24.96 5.53
CA GLY A 207 -0.76 -25.49 4.62
C GLY A 207 -2.10 -25.87 5.26
N SER A 208 -2.18 -26.03 6.59
CA SER A 208 -3.43 -26.34 7.30
C SER A 208 -4.48 -25.23 7.15
N ALA A 209 -5.77 -25.54 7.35
CA ALA A 209 -6.83 -24.54 7.25
C ALA A 209 -6.64 -23.36 8.23
N LEU A 210 -7.00 -22.15 7.79
CA LEU A 210 -7.21 -21.00 8.66
C LEU A 210 -8.70 -20.92 9.03
N GLU A 211 -8.98 -20.72 10.31
CA GLU A 211 -10.33 -20.61 10.85
C GLU A 211 -10.54 -19.22 11.45
N VAL A 212 -11.73 -18.64 11.25
CA VAL A 212 -12.09 -17.37 11.87
C VAL A 212 -12.34 -17.57 13.37
N ARG A 213 -11.69 -16.75 14.18
CA ARG A 213 -11.88 -16.66 15.63
C ARG A 213 -12.19 -15.22 16.01
N THR A 214 -12.85 -15.04 17.14
CA THR A 214 -13.16 -13.72 17.70
C THR A 214 -12.32 -13.48 18.95
N PHE A 215 -11.75 -12.29 19.10
CA PHE A 215 -11.06 -11.91 20.34
C PHE A 215 -12.07 -11.86 21.48
N LYS A 216 -11.80 -12.60 22.56
CA LYS A 216 -12.67 -12.70 23.75
C LYS A 216 -12.32 -11.69 24.84
N SER A 217 -11.18 -11.00 24.74
CA SER A 217 -10.70 -10.06 25.75
C SER A 217 -9.75 -9.02 25.14
N GLY A 218 -9.51 -7.93 25.90
CA GLY A 218 -8.60 -6.85 25.53
C GLY A 218 -9.20 -5.82 24.57
N ALA A 219 -8.36 -4.89 24.10
CA ALA A 219 -8.77 -3.76 23.26
C ALA A 219 -9.38 -4.14 21.89
N LYS A 220 -9.26 -5.41 21.49
CA LYS A 220 -9.78 -5.94 20.23
C LYS A 220 -11.00 -6.85 20.40
N ILE A 221 -11.60 -6.89 21.59
CA ILE A 221 -12.76 -7.75 21.88
C ILE A 221 -13.84 -7.60 20.80
N GLY A 222 -14.42 -8.73 20.38
CA GLY A 222 -15.42 -8.76 19.31
C GLY A 222 -14.87 -8.68 17.88
N GLN A 223 -13.60 -8.31 17.68
CA GLN A 223 -12.99 -8.34 16.34
C GLN A 223 -12.63 -9.76 15.92
N GLN A 224 -12.80 -10.04 14.63
CA GLN A 224 -12.48 -11.33 14.02
C GLN A 224 -11.04 -11.35 13.49
N TYR A 225 -10.44 -12.54 13.53
CA TYR A 225 -9.11 -12.82 12.99
C TYR A 225 -9.03 -14.27 12.52
N TRP A 226 -8.20 -14.53 11.52
CA TRP A 226 -7.84 -15.87 11.07
C TRP A 226 -6.80 -16.48 12.01
N ARG A 227 -6.99 -17.74 12.40
CA ARG A 227 -6.02 -18.53 13.17
C ARG A 227 -5.82 -19.88 12.51
N CYS A 228 -4.58 -20.37 12.48
CA CYS A 228 -4.30 -21.73 12.00
C CYS A 228 -5.06 -22.78 12.82
N SER A 229 -5.70 -23.74 12.15
CA SER A 229 -6.43 -24.83 12.81
C SER A 229 -5.53 -25.70 13.68
N THR A 230 -4.23 -25.76 13.38
CA THR A 230 -3.21 -26.50 14.14
C THR A 230 -2.59 -25.68 15.29
N PHE A 231 -3.20 -24.59 15.73
CA PHE A 231 -2.78 -23.87 16.93
C PHE A 231 -2.87 -24.80 18.17
N PRO A 232 -1.87 -24.83 19.08
CA PRO A 232 -0.74 -23.90 19.23
C PRO A 232 0.53 -24.26 18.44
N THR A 233 0.56 -25.40 17.76
CA THR A 233 1.74 -25.87 16.99
C THR A 233 2.09 -24.89 15.87
N CYS A 234 1.10 -24.43 15.11
CA CYS A 234 1.25 -23.31 14.19
C CYS A 234 0.57 -22.06 14.76
N ARG A 235 1.37 -21.06 15.13
CA ARG A 235 0.89 -19.82 15.76
C ARG A 235 0.51 -18.72 14.77
N THR A 236 0.33 -19.06 13.50
CA THR A 236 -0.07 -18.08 12.47
C THR A 236 -1.44 -17.49 12.78
N VAL A 237 -1.48 -16.16 12.86
CA VAL A 237 -2.68 -15.35 13.05
C VAL A 237 -2.67 -14.22 12.03
N GLN A 238 -3.81 -13.94 11.41
CA GLN A 238 -3.95 -12.88 10.42
C GLN A 238 -5.25 -12.08 10.66
N PRO A 239 -5.26 -10.77 10.40
CA PRO A 239 -6.50 -10.00 10.47
C PRO A 239 -7.46 -10.42 9.35
N VAL A 240 -8.76 -10.39 9.63
CA VAL A 240 -9.81 -10.48 8.60
C VAL A 240 -9.97 -9.14 7.86
N SER A 241 -9.40 -8.04 8.39
CA SER A 241 -9.33 -6.71 7.76
C SER A 241 -8.14 -5.88 8.22
#